data_AF-A0A8J6CL94-F1
#
_entry.id   AF-A0A8J6CL94-F1
#
_cell.length_a   1.000
_cell.length_b   1.000
_cell.length_c   1.000
_cell.angle_alpha   90.00
_cell.angle_beta   90.00
_cell.angle_gamma   90.00
#
_symmetry.space_group_name_H-M   'P 1'
#
loop_
_entity.id
_entity.type
_entity.pdbx_description
1 polymer ?
#
loop_
_entity_poly.entity_id
_entity_poly.type
_entity_poly.pdbx_seq_one_letter_code
_entity_poly.pdbx_strand_id
1 'polypeptide(L)'
;MLNRVKRFADKTPFSLTTPNPQEYTLFNQAILYGVLIEPYFTKIHIKHLHAIIIDGYKLFLSLLVGIVNELYGKLVNSGKEQLIWVTKEMIDVSATRIDSLLVCLMRQIVGGDFSNGNLWLCFELVSLCLSKWDCLLQEKPVVLTSALYTFLRLLADHCRVSNNLKPMMLRQMEIEFFVKMLRDQFQLCLKIGRDLFHVPF
;
A
#
# COMPACT_ATOMS: atom_id res chain seq x y z
N MET A 1 -12.17 -13.29 30.31
CA MET A 1 -12.27 -12.49 29.08
C MET A 1 -13.20 -13.08 28.00
N LEU A 2 -13.64 -14.35 28.08
CA LEU A 2 -14.55 -14.95 27.08
C LEU A 2 -16.01 -14.45 27.10
N ASN A 3 -16.48 -13.80 28.18
CA ASN A 3 -17.90 -13.48 28.34
C ASN A 3 -18.32 -12.09 27.83
N ARG A 4 -17.41 -11.28 27.29
CA ARG A 4 -17.74 -9.97 26.70
C ARG A 4 -17.98 -10.02 25.19
N VAL A 5 -17.49 -11.05 24.50
CA VAL A 5 -17.67 -11.22 23.05
C VAL A 5 -19.10 -11.67 22.69
N LYS A 6 -19.78 -12.39 23.61
CA LYS A 6 -21.15 -12.88 23.36
C LYS A 6 -22.23 -11.79 23.30
N ARG A 7 -22.04 -10.62 23.92
CA ARG A 7 -23.11 -9.60 23.99
C ARG A 7 -23.26 -8.73 22.73
N PHE A 8 -22.33 -8.82 21.79
CA PHE A 8 -22.42 -8.11 20.51
C PHE A 8 -22.94 -8.98 19.36
N ALA A 9 -23.14 -10.28 19.59
CA ALA A 9 -23.56 -11.23 18.56
C ALA A 9 -25.07 -11.21 18.26
N ASP A 10 -25.91 -10.67 19.14
CA ASP A 10 -27.38 -10.74 19.00
C ASP A 10 -27.97 -9.74 17.98
N LYS A 11 -27.14 -8.99 17.24
CA LYS A 11 -27.60 -8.01 16.23
C LYS A 11 -26.76 -7.97 14.95
N THR A 12 -26.12 -9.07 14.56
CA THR A 12 -25.51 -9.18 13.23
C THR A 12 -26.26 -10.20 12.39
N PRO A 13 -26.67 -9.88 11.14
CA PRO A 13 -27.38 -10.79 10.25
C PRO A 13 -26.53 -11.96 9.73
N PHE A 14 -25.31 -12.13 10.24
CA PHE A 14 -24.37 -13.17 9.85
C PHE A 14 -24.19 -14.18 10.99
N SER A 15 -24.43 -15.46 10.71
CA SER A 15 -24.08 -16.56 11.61
C SER A 15 -22.56 -16.58 11.78
N LEU A 16 -22.07 -16.50 13.02
CA LEU A 16 -20.65 -16.57 13.42
C LEU A 16 -20.04 -17.97 13.24
N THR A 17 -20.47 -18.72 12.23
CA THR A 17 -19.84 -19.98 11.83
C THR A 17 -18.60 -19.66 11.01
N THR A 18 -17.47 -20.25 11.37
CA THR A 18 -16.23 -20.15 10.59
C THR A 18 -16.53 -20.60 9.16
N PRO A 19 -16.34 -19.73 8.14
CA PRO A 19 -16.65 -20.08 6.77
C PRO A 19 -15.78 -21.26 6.32
N ASN A 20 -16.35 -22.14 5.51
CA ASN A 20 -15.53 -23.19 4.90
C ASN A 20 -14.52 -22.56 3.90
N PRO A 21 -13.45 -23.25 3.47
CA PRO A 21 -12.41 -22.64 2.63
C PRO A 21 -12.90 -22.04 1.31
N GLN A 22 -13.94 -22.64 0.70
CA GLN A 22 -14.53 -22.13 -0.55
C GLN A 22 -15.35 -20.86 -0.29
N GLU A 23 -16.19 -20.88 0.74
CA GLU A 23 -16.95 -19.70 1.18
C GLU A 23 -16.03 -18.54 1.56
N TYR A 24 -14.96 -18.81 2.31
CA TYR A 24 -13.97 -17.81 2.68
C TYR A 24 -13.36 -17.13 1.45
N THR A 25 -13.03 -17.92 0.43
CA THR A 25 -12.49 -17.41 -0.83
C THR A 25 -13.51 -16.54 -1.56
N LEU A 26 -14.75 -16.99 -1.69
CA LEU A 26 -15.82 -16.25 -2.35
C LEU A 26 -16.13 -14.94 -1.62
N PHE A 27 -16.18 -14.94 -0.29
CA PHE A 27 -16.39 -13.72 0.48
C PHE A 27 -15.23 -12.73 0.30
N ASN A 28 -13.98 -13.18 0.32
CA ASN A 28 -12.83 -12.31 0.08
C ASN A 28 -12.87 -11.69 -1.33
N GLN A 29 -13.25 -12.47 -2.35
CA GLN A 29 -13.40 -11.96 -3.73
C GLN A 29 -14.55 -10.94 -3.84
N ALA A 30 -15.70 -11.22 -3.23
CA ALA A 30 -16.86 -10.33 -3.25
C ALA A 30 -16.57 -9.00 -2.53
N ILE A 31 -15.95 -9.08 -1.34
CA ILE A 31 -15.52 -7.90 -0.58
C ILE A 31 -14.50 -7.10 -1.38
N LEU A 32 -13.51 -7.75 -1.99
CA LEU A 32 -12.50 -7.08 -2.80
C LEU A 32 -13.13 -6.33 -3.98
N TYR A 33 -14.06 -6.97 -4.67
CA TYR A 33 -14.82 -6.32 -5.75
C TYR A 33 -15.59 -5.10 -5.23
N GLY A 34 -16.33 -5.25 -4.12
CA GLY A 34 -17.05 -4.15 -3.49
C GLY A 34 -16.15 -3.00 -3.07
N VAL A 35 -14.99 -3.30 -2.46
CA VAL A 35 -13.99 -2.28 -2.06
C VAL A 35 -13.49 -1.47 -3.25
N LEU A 36 -13.24 -2.11 -4.40
CA LEU A 36 -12.67 -1.43 -5.57
C LEU A 36 -13.70 -0.66 -6.40
N ILE A 37 -14.96 -1.10 -6.39
CA ILE A 37 -16.00 -0.57 -7.28
C ILE A 37 -17.01 0.33 -6.55
N GLU A 38 -17.21 0.12 -5.24
CA GLU A 38 -18.25 0.79 -4.44
C GLU A 38 -17.64 1.68 -3.34
N PRO A 39 -17.00 2.82 -3.68
CA PRO A 39 -16.25 3.66 -2.74
C PRO A 39 -17.08 4.14 -1.54
N TYR A 40 -18.40 4.30 -1.72
CA TYR A 40 -19.33 4.71 -0.66
C TYR A 40 -19.53 3.62 0.41
N PHE A 41 -19.38 2.35 0.05
CA PHE A 41 -19.59 1.20 0.93
C PHE A 41 -18.28 0.58 1.40
N THR A 42 -17.12 1.09 0.99
CA THR A 42 -15.82 0.49 1.31
C THR A 42 -15.61 0.26 2.80
N LYS A 43 -15.98 1.22 3.66
CA LYS A 43 -15.88 1.06 5.13
C LYS A 43 -16.73 -0.08 5.67
N ILE A 44 -17.87 -0.37 5.04
CA ILE A 44 -18.74 -1.49 5.40
C ILE A 44 -18.13 -2.80 4.92
N HIS A 45 -17.61 -2.84 3.69
CA HIS A 45 -16.91 -4.01 3.14
C HIS A 45 -15.69 -4.39 3.98
N ILE A 46 -14.91 -3.42 4.45
CA ILE A 46 -13.78 -3.66 5.36
C ILE A 46 -14.25 -4.20 6.72
N LYS A 47 -15.37 -3.73 7.27
CA LYS A 47 -15.95 -4.32 8.49
C LYS A 47 -16.35 -5.77 8.27
N HIS A 48 -16.93 -6.11 7.12
CA HIS A 48 -17.23 -7.50 6.78
C HIS A 48 -15.96 -8.33 6.67
N LEU A 49 -14.89 -7.80 6.08
CA LEU A 49 -13.59 -8.47 6.01
C LEU A 49 -13.06 -8.80 7.41
N HIS A 50 -13.06 -7.82 8.31
CA HIS A 50 -12.62 -8.01 9.70
C HIS A 50 -13.47 -9.03 10.45
N ALA A 51 -14.76 -9.16 10.13
CA ALA A 51 -15.66 -10.10 10.80
C ALA A 51 -15.40 -11.57 10.40
N ILE A 52 -14.88 -11.82 9.19
CA ILE A 52 -14.67 -13.17 8.66
C ILE A 52 -13.20 -13.63 8.71
N ILE A 53 -12.27 -12.76 9.11
CA ILE A 53 -10.84 -13.00 8.94
C ILE A 53 -10.30 -14.13 9.81
N ILE A 54 -9.56 -15.07 9.20
CA ILE A 54 -8.95 -16.21 9.89
C ILE A 54 -7.45 -16.41 9.58
N ASP A 55 -6.91 -15.73 8.57
CA ASP A 55 -5.54 -15.93 8.07
C ASP A 55 -4.67 -14.67 8.11
N GLY A 56 -5.06 -13.69 8.94
CA GLY A 56 -4.33 -12.42 9.06
C GLY A 56 -4.30 -11.62 7.75
N TYR A 57 -5.39 -11.67 6.98
CA TYR A 57 -5.60 -10.98 5.69
C TYR A 57 -4.77 -11.52 4.52
N LYS A 58 -4.14 -12.68 4.68
CA LYS A 58 -3.22 -13.23 3.69
C LYS A 58 -3.88 -13.47 2.33
N LEU A 59 -5.06 -14.10 2.30
CA LEU A 59 -5.80 -14.35 1.06
C LEU A 59 -6.22 -13.04 0.39
N PHE A 60 -6.81 -12.12 1.17
CA PHE A 60 -7.23 -10.80 0.68
C PHE A 60 -6.08 -10.04 0.02
N LEU A 61 -4.92 -9.97 0.68
CA LEU A 61 -3.73 -9.31 0.15
C LEU A 61 -3.16 -10.02 -1.08
N SER A 62 -3.25 -11.34 -1.14
CA SER A 62 -2.82 -12.10 -2.32
C SER A 62 -3.69 -11.81 -3.54
N LEU A 63 -5.01 -11.64 -3.35
CA LEU A 63 -5.93 -11.21 -4.40
C LEU A 63 -5.63 -9.76 -4.85
N LEU A 64 -5.40 -8.84 -3.91
CA LEU A 64 -4.99 -7.47 -4.23
C LEU A 64 -3.69 -7.44 -5.05
N VAL A 65 -2.69 -8.20 -4.63
CA VAL A 65 -1.41 -8.33 -5.36
C VAL A 65 -1.63 -8.84 -6.79
N GLY A 66 -2.51 -9.83 -6.98
CA GLY A 66 -2.92 -10.30 -8.30
C GLY A 66 -3.52 -9.18 -9.16
N ILE A 67 -4.45 -8.41 -8.60
CA ILE A 67 -5.05 -7.24 -9.28
C ILE A 67 -3.99 -6.21 -9.66
N VAL A 68 -3.06 -5.89 -8.77
CA VAL A 68 -1.99 -4.92 -9.08
C VAL A 68 -1.11 -5.42 -10.22
N ASN A 69 -0.67 -6.67 -10.18
CA ASN A 69 0.25 -7.20 -11.19
C ASN A 69 -0.43 -7.37 -12.56
N GLU A 70 -1.70 -7.78 -12.61
CA GLU A 70 -2.35 -8.16 -13.87
C GLU A 70 -3.24 -7.05 -14.46
N LEU A 71 -3.79 -6.18 -13.60
CA LEU A 71 -4.88 -5.28 -13.98
C LEU A 71 -4.63 -3.81 -13.67
N TYR A 72 -3.54 -3.43 -12.97
CA TYR A 72 -3.33 -2.03 -12.54
C TYR A 72 -3.43 -1.00 -13.69
N GLY A 73 -2.81 -1.29 -14.83
CA GLY A 73 -2.87 -0.43 -16.02
C GLY A 73 -4.28 -0.26 -16.59
N LYS A 74 -5.19 -1.22 -16.33
CA LYS A 74 -6.58 -1.24 -16.81
C LYS A 74 -7.57 -0.71 -15.77
N LEU A 75 -7.15 -0.50 -14.52
CA LEU A 75 -8.02 0.04 -13.48
C LEU A 75 -8.39 1.50 -13.79
N VAL A 76 -9.68 1.79 -13.62
CA VAL A 76 -10.20 3.17 -13.61
C VAL A 76 -9.65 3.94 -12.41
N ASN A 77 -9.65 5.27 -12.48
CA ASN A 77 -9.05 6.14 -11.45
C ASN A 77 -9.64 5.88 -10.05
N SER A 78 -10.96 5.75 -9.93
CA SER A 78 -11.60 5.44 -8.65
C SER A 78 -11.12 4.12 -8.06
N GLY A 79 -10.91 3.10 -8.89
CA GLY A 79 -10.37 1.80 -8.45
C GLY A 79 -8.93 1.90 -7.97
N LYS A 80 -8.10 2.74 -8.60
CA LYS A 80 -6.73 3.03 -8.12
C LYS A 80 -6.74 3.77 -6.79
N GLU A 81 -7.62 4.75 -6.62
CA GLU A 81 -7.80 5.46 -5.35
C GLU A 81 -8.23 4.50 -4.23
N GLN A 82 -9.21 3.63 -4.50
CA GLN A 82 -9.65 2.61 -3.54
C GLN A 82 -8.55 1.59 -3.21
N LEU A 83 -7.73 1.21 -4.18
CA LEU A 83 -6.57 0.34 -3.98
C LEU A 83 -5.56 0.95 -3.00
N ILE A 84 -5.25 2.24 -3.16
CA ILE A 84 -4.37 2.96 -2.21
C ILE A 84 -5.04 3.08 -0.84
N TRP A 85 -6.34 3.39 -0.81
CA TRP A 85 -7.09 3.50 0.44
C TRP A 85 -7.09 2.18 1.23
N VAL A 86 -7.42 1.06 0.60
CA VAL A 86 -7.44 -0.24 1.30
C VAL A 86 -6.03 -0.67 1.71
N THR A 87 -5.00 -0.30 0.95
CA THR A 87 -3.61 -0.54 1.36
C THR A 87 -3.29 0.15 2.68
N LYS A 88 -3.75 1.39 2.89
CA LYS A 88 -3.58 2.12 4.16
C LYS A 88 -4.28 1.42 5.31
N GLU A 89 -5.53 0.97 5.10
CA GLU A 89 -6.27 0.19 6.11
C GLU A 89 -5.57 -1.13 6.47
N MET A 90 -5.00 -1.83 5.47
CA MET A 90 -4.29 -3.08 5.72
C MET A 90 -2.98 -2.89 6.49
N ILE A 91 -2.34 -1.73 6.38
CA ILE A 91 -1.20 -1.36 7.23
C ILE A 91 -1.66 -1.14 8.67
N ASP A 92 -2.79 -0.47 8.87
CA ASP A 92 -3.30 -0.16 10.22
C ASP A 92 -3.70 -1.38 11.04
N VAL A 93 -4.01 -2.49 10.38
CA VAL A 93 -4.29 -3.78 11.02
C VAL A 93 -3.10 -4.75 11.00
N SER A 94 -1.90 -4.26 10.66
CA SER A 94 -0.67 -5.06 10.56
C SER A 94 -0.85 -6.33 9.71
N ALA A 95 -1.52 -6.20 8.56
CA ALA A 95 -1.89 -7.32 7.72
C ALA A 95 -0.67 -8.14 7.26
N THR A 96 -0.82 -9.46 7.22
CA THR A 96 0.28 -10.37 6.88
C THR A 96 0.60 -10.26 5.39
N ARG A 97 1.88 -10.02 5.05
CA ARG A 97 2.39 -9.82 3.67
C ARG A 97 2.05 -8.46 3.04
N ILE A 98 1.76 -7.44 3.83
CA ILE A 98 1.55 -6.08 3.32
C ILE A 98 2.78 -5.55 2.54
N ASP A 99 3.98 -6.01 2.90
CA ASP A 99 5.23 -5.73 2.19
C ASP A 99 5.17 -6.13 0.71
N SER A 100 4.57 -7.29 0.41
CA SER A 100 4.44 -7.76 -0.97
C SER A 100 3.56 -6.81 -1.79
N LEU A 101 2.44 -6.34 -1.23
CA LEU A 101 1.55 -5.40 -1.91
C LEU A 101 2.22 -4.04 -2.16
N LEU A 102 2.88 -3.48 -1.14
CA LEU A 102 3.58 -2.19 -1.26
C LEU A 102 4.69 -2.24 -2.31
N VAL A 103 5.50 -3.30 -2.33
CA VAL A 103 6.52 -3.48 -3.37
C VAL A 103 5.88 -3.65 -4.75
N CYS A 104 4.74 -4.36 -4.87
CA CYS A 104 4.02 -4.48 -6.14
C CYS A 104 3.52 -3.12 -6.65
N LEU A 105 2.98 -2.28 -5.77
CA LEU A 105 2.52 -0.93 -6.10
C LEU A 105 3.69 -0.03 -6.54
N MET A 106 4.82 -0.06 -5.83
CA MET A 106 6.02 0.71 -6.20
C MET A 106 6.52 0.33 -7.60
N ARG A 107 6.46 -0.97 -7.97
CA ARG A 107 6.84 -1.43 -9.32
C ARG A 107 5.93 -0.91 -10.43
N GLN A 108 4.73 -0.43 -10.12
CA GLN A 108 3.86 0.18 -11.13
C GLN A 108 4.30 1.60 -11.51
N ILE A 109 5.22 2.21 -10.75
CA ILE A 109 5.76 3.53 -11.10
C ILE A 109 6.82 3.38 -12.20
N VAL A 110 6.54 3.95 -13.36
CA VAL A 110 7.42 3.94 -14.52
C VAL A 110 8.37 5.14 -14.44
N GLY A 111 9.68 4.92 -14.53
CA GLY A 111 10.62 6.05 -14.57
C GLY A 111 10.59 6.76 -15.92
N GLY A 112 10.87 8.06 -15.91
CA GLY A 112 10.73 8.92 -17.09
C GLY A 112 9.29 9.17 -17.57
N ASP A 113 8.27 8.58 -16.93
CA ASP A 113 6.86 8.88 -17.21
C ASP A 113 6.35 10.00 -16.28
N PHE A 114 6.02 11.15 -16.88
CA PHE A 114 5.50 12.32 -16.17
C PHE A 114 3.98 12.48 -16.30
N SER A 115 3.27 11.42 -16.69
CA SER A 115 1.81 11.40 -16.72
C SER A 115 1.22 11.65 -15.32
N ASN A 116 0.06 12.32 -15.24
CA ASN A 116 -0.57 12.64 -13.96
C ASN A 116 -0.82 11.38 -13.10
N GLY A 117 -1.13 10.24 -13.73
CA GLY A 117 -1.38 8.98 -13.02
C GLY A 117 -0.12 8.38 -12.39
N ASN A 118 1.02 8.46 -13.09
CA ASN A 118 2.31 7.98 -12.57
C ASN A 118 2.81 8.86 -11.43
N LEU A 119 2.72 10.19 -11.61
CA LEU A 119 3.08 11.16 -10.56
C LEU A 119 2.16 11.05 -9.33
N TRP A 120 0.86 10.84 -9.53
CA TRP A 120 -0.09 10.63 -8.44
C TRP A 120 0.22 9.36 -7.64
N LEU A 121 0.53 8.24 -8.31
CA LEU A 121 0.91 7.01 -7.61
C LEU A 121 2.19 7.22 -6.80
N CYS A 122 3.20 7.89 -7.38
CA CYS A 122 4.43 8.22 -6.67
C CYS A 122 4.14 9.03 -5.41
N PHE A 123 3.33 10.08 -5.54
CA PHE A 123 2.89 10.93 -4.43
C PHE A 123 2.19 10.13 -3.32
N GLU A 124 1.22 9.29 -3.66
CA GLU A 124 0.48 8.49 -2.68
C GLU A 124 1.41 7.52 -1.93
N LEU A 125 2.34 6.87 -2.63
CA LEU A 125 3.24 5.90 -2.01
C LEU A 125 4.32 6.55 -1.15
N VAL A 126 4.90 7.69 -1.55
CA VAL A 126 5.86 8.41 -0.70
C VAL A 126 5.17 8.98 0.55
N SER A 127 3.97 9.54 0.38
CA SER A 127 3.13 10.02 1.49
C SER A 127 2.76 8.89 2.46
N LEU A 128 2.41 7.72 1.93
CA LEU A 128 2.14 6.53 2.75
C LEU A 128 3.38 6.08 3.54
N CYS A 129 4.56 6.04 2.91
CA CYS A 129 5.80 5.66 3.59
C CYS A 129 6.17 6.63 4.73
N LEU A 130 5.99 7.94 4.51
CA LEU A 130 6.22 8.97 5.52
C LEU A 130 5.20 8.89 6.67
N SER A 131 3.92 8.76 6.35
CA SER A 131 2.84 8.76 7.35
C SER A 131 2.78 7.48 8.19
N LYS A 132 3.19 6.34 7.64
CA LYS A 132 3.21 5.04 8.33
C LYS A 132 4.62 4.60 8.72
N TRP A 133 5.56 5.55 8.81
CA TRP A 133 6.98 5.29 8.99
C TRP A 133 7.29 4.31 10.13
N ASP A 134 6.80 4.58 11.34
CA ASP A 134 7.14 3.78 12.53
C ASP A 134 6.64 2.33 12.41
N CYS A 135 5.42 2.15 11.89
CA CYS A 135 4.84 0.82 11.63
C CYS A 135 5.67 0.05 10.59
N LEU A 136 6.00 0.69 9.46
CA LEU A 136 6.80 0.07 8.41
C LEU A 136 8.21 -0.27 8.87
N LEU A 137 8.81 0.58 9.69
CA LEU A 137 10.15 0.36 10.22
C LEU A 137 10.20 -0.83 11.18
N GLN A 138 9.23 -0.93 12.09
CA GLN A 138 9.18 -2.00 13.10
C GLN A 138 8.84 -3.35 12.46
N GLU A 139 7.86 -3.39 11.55
CA GLU A 139 7.33 -4.65 11.05
C GLU A 139 7.95 -5.10 9.72
N LYS A 140 8.28 -4.16 8.83
CA LYS A 140 8.58 -4.43 7.41
C LYS A 140 9.71 -3.53 6.85
N PRO A 141 10.92 -3.52 7.43
CA PRO A 141 12.01 -2.62 7.00
C PRO A 141 12.47 -2.81 5.54
N VAL A 142 12.17 -3.97 4.94
CA VAL A 142 12.39 -4.23 3.51
C VAL A 142 11.60 -3.26 2.64
N VAL A 143 10.37 -2.89 3.03
CA VAL A 143 9.54 -1.93 2.29
C VAL A 143 10.22 -0.58 2.20
N LEU A 144 10.79 -0.09 3.30
CA LEU A 144 11.50 1.19 3.32
C LEU A 144 12.75 1.16 2.44
N THR A 145 13.45 0.02 2.39
CA THR A 145 14.60 -0.18 1.50
C THR A 145 14.17 -0.17 0.02
N SER A 146 13.07 -0.86 -0.31
CA SER A 146 12.49 -0.85 -1.67
C SER A 146 11.95 0.53 -2.07
N ALA A 147 11.33 1.25 -1.14
CA ALA A 147 10.87 2.62 -1.32
C ALA A 147 12.05 3.55 -1.62
N LEU A 148 13.12 3.45 -0.83
CA LEU A 148 14.34 4.23 -1.03
C LEU A 148 14.96 4.00 -2.41
N TYR A 149 15.10 2.76 -2.84
CA TYR A 149 15.58 2.45 -4.20
C TYR A 149 14.67 3.05 -5.28
N THR A 150 13.35 2.89 -5.11
CA THR A 150 12.36 3.38 -6.08
C THR A 150 12.39 4.91 -6.20
N PHE A 151 12.29 5.63 -5.08
CA PHE A 151 12.20 7.08 -5.07
C PHE A 151 13.51 7.78 -5.41
N LEU A 152 14.68 7.18 -5.10
CA LEU A 152 15.97 7.70 -5.55
C LEU A 152 16.07 7.77 -7.08
N ARG A 153 15.64 6.69 -7.74
CA ARG A 153 15.64 6.61 -9.20
C ARG A 153 14.66 7.62 -9.81
N LEU A 154 13.46 7.76 -9.23
CA LEU A 154 12.43 8.69 -9.70
C LEU A 154 12.84 10.15 -9.48
N LEU A 155 13.46 10.46 -8.33
CA LEU A 155 13.97 11.79 -8.03
C LEU A 155 15.01 12.24 -9.07
N ALA A 156 15.89 11.34 -9.52
CA ALA A 156 16.86 11.64 -10.57
C ALA A 156 16.16 12.03 -11.90
N ASP A 157 15.09 11.33 -12.28
CA ASP A 157 14.29 11.66 -13.46
C ASP A 157 13.55 13.00 -13.28
N HIS A 158 12.96 13.23 -12.10
CA HIS A 158 12.24 14.46 -11.77
C HIS A 158 13.15 15.70 -11.76
N CYS A 159 14.39 15.58 -11.31
CA CYS A 159 15.38 16.65 -11.32
C CYS A 159 15.84 17.04 -12.73
N ARG A 160 15.87 16.08 -13.68
CA ARG A 160 16.28 16.34 -15.07
C ARG A 160 15.25 17.16 -15.85
N VAL A 161 13.98 17.10 -15.48
CA VAL A 161 12.88 17.82 -16.16
C VAL A 161 12.54 19.10 -15.38
N SER A 162 13.51 20.02 -15.32
CA SER A 162 13.50 21.22 -14.46
C SER A 162 12.47 22.32 -14.83
N ASN A 163 11.61 22.14 -15.84
CA ASN A 163 10.73 23.20 -16.36
C ASN A 163 9.22 23.04 -16.06
N ASN A 164 8.80 22.05 -15.27
CA ASN A 164 7.39 21.87 -14.91
C ASN A 164 7.15 22.20 -13.43
N LEU A 165 6.13 23.02 -13.13
CA LEU A 165 5.73 23.41 -11.75
C LEU A 165 5.07 22.27 -10.95
N LYS A 166 4.44 21.30 -11.63
CA LYS A 166 3.67 20.23 -10.98
C LYS A 166 4.47 19.26 -10.08
N PRO A 167 5.74 18.91 -10.35
CA PRO A 167 6.50 17.99 -9.50
C PRO A 167 7.11 18.61 -8.24
N MET A 168 6.94 19.91 -7.97
CA MET A 168 7.70 20.56 -6.89
C MET A 168 7.35 20.01 -5.49
N MET A 169 6.07 19.78 -5.21
CA MET A 169 5.65 19.17 -3.93
C MET A 169 6.07 17.70 -3.83
N LEU A 170 5.90 16.94 -4.91
CA LEU A 170 6.31 15.53 -4.95
C LEU A 170 7.82 15.39 -4.70
N ARG A 171 8.63 16.19 -5.41
CA ARG A 171 10.08 16.25 -5.24
C ARG A 171 10.46 16.57 -3.80
N GLN A 172 9.76 17.51 -3.16
CA GLN A 172 10.02 17.86 -1.76
C GLN A 172 9.76 16.69 -0.82
N MET A 173 8.69 15.92 -1.04
CA MET A 173 8.39 14.73 -0.25
C MET A 173 9.37 13.58 -0.49
N GLU A 174 9.82 13.39 -1.74
CA GLU A 174 10.86 12.42 -2.08
C GLU A 174 12.18 12.76 -1.36
N ILE A 175 12.57 14.04 -1.36
CA ILE A 175 13.75 14.54 -0.63
C ILE A 175 13.57 14.35 0.88
N GLU A 176 12.41 14.68 1.43
CA GLU A 176 12.12 14.51 2.85
C GLU A 176 12.25 13.03 3.27
N PHE A 177 11.66 12.12 2.50
CA PHE A 177 11.77 10.68 2.71
C PHE A 177 13.22 10.22 2.68
N PHE A 178 14.00 10.67 1.69
CA PHE A 178 15.41 10.33 1.57
C PHE A 178 16.23 10.83 2.77
N VAL A 179 16.04 12.10 3.17
CA VAL A 179 16.72 12.69 4.32
C VAL A 179 16.36 11.94 5.61
N LYS A 180 15.09 11.57 5.79
CA LYS A 180 14.64 10.77 6.94
C LYS A 180 15.29 9.38 6.96
N MET A 181 15.35 8.69 5.82
CA MET A 181 16.06 7.40 5.68
C MET A 181 17.54 7.52 6.07
N LEU A 182 18.25 8.53 5.56
CA LEU A 182 19.66 8.73 5.91
C LEU A 182 19.88 9.03 7.39
N ARG A 183 19.05 9.88 7.98
CA ARG A 183 19.19 10.31 9.39
C ARG A 183 18.82 9.19 10.36
N ASP A 184 17.66 8.57 10.14
CA ASP A 184 17.08 7.67 11.12
C ASP A 184 17.51 6.22 10.88
N GLN A 185 17.79 5.83 9.63
CA GLN A 185 17.97 4.43 9.22
C GLN A 185 19.14 4.23 8.22
N PHE A 186 20.28 4.87 8.47
CA PHE A 186 21.47 4.78 7.61
C PHE A 186 21.88 3.33 7.28
N GLN A 187 21.75 2.41 8.24
CA GLN A 187 22.08 0.98 8.04
C GLN A 187 21.19 0.30 6.99
N LEU A 188 19.93 0.71 6.85
CA LEU A 188 19.05 0.23 5.79
C LEU A 188 19.45 0.83 4.43
N CYS A 189 19.89 2.09 4.40
CA CYS A 189 20.39 2.73 3.18
C CYS A 189 21.60 2.00 2.61
N LEU A 190 22.53 1.56 3.46
CA LEU A 190 23.74 0.84 3.05
C LEU A 190 23.44 -0.49 2.34
N LYS A 191 22.28 -1.12 2.60
CA LYS A 191 21.87 -2.36 1.93
C LYS A 191 21.61 -2.20 0.43
N ILE A 192 21.39 -0.97 -0.03
CA ILE A 192 21.25 -0.65 -1.46
C ILE A 192 22.63 -0.69 -2.16
N GLY A 193 23.73 -0.48 -1.42
CA GLY A 193 25.08 -0.53 -1.95
C GLY A 193 25.42 0.65 -2.86
N ARG A 194 26.07 0.38 -4.00
CA ARG A 194 26.65 1.42 -4.89
C ARG A 194 25.62 2.35 -5.52
N ASP A 195 24.37 1.92 -5.65
CA ASP A 195 23.30 2.74 -6.25
C ASP A 195 22.94 3.96 -5.37
N LEU A 196 23.31 3.94 -4.07
CA LEU A 196 23.18 5.11 -3.20
C LEU A 196 24.06 6.29 -3.66
N PHE A 197 25.18 6.02 -4.34
CA PHE A 197 26.17 7.01 -4.75
C PHE A 197 26.04 7.44 -6.21
N HIS A 198 25.13 6.82 -6.98
CA HIS A 198 24.98 7.10 -8.42
C HIS A 198 23.88 8.13 -8.74
N VAL A 199 23.21 8.67 -7.71
CA VAL A 199 22.31 9.81 -7.85
C VAL A 199 23.11 11.07 -7.47
N PRO A 200 23.63 11.84 -8.44
CA PRO A 200 24.26 13.11 -8.12
C PRO A 200 23.18 14.07 -7.62
N PHE A 201 23.43 14.69 -6.47
CA PHE A 201 22.67 15.84 -6.00
C PHE A 201 22.86 17.04 -6.93
#